data_AF-A0A383VGX6-F1
#
_entry.id   AF-A0A383VGX6-F1
#
_cell.length_a   1.000
_cell.length_b   1.000
_cell.length_c   1.000
_cell.angle_alpha   90.00
_cell.angle_beta   90.00
_cell.angle_gamma   90.00
#
_symmetry.space_group_name_H-M   'P 1'
#
loop_
_entity.id
_entity.type
_entity.pdbx_description
1 polymer ?
#
loop_
_entity_poly.entity_id
_entity_poly.type
_entity_poly.pdbx_seq_one_letter_code
_entity_poly.pdbx_strand_id
1 'polypeptide(L)'
;MHRSVACRAGSTGRTRLAVVGDVHDQWSAKDAAALKALDVDFTLFVGDFGNEKVSVVKEIASIGEPKAVILGNHDAWYTMTARPRSRSPSPPTATAAAAAAAAEGTPQPPPDRVQHQLDALGDCHIGYSHMQLPNSSISLVGARPFSKGGKSMRTIKDFMARLYNIHDMGESAQRILQIIHNSVPYCNPLIIMGHNGPAGLGGERHNICGVDWVKEAGDHGDPDLAAVLQQLREAGRQVALVVFGHMHHKLRGNGNRQMVHVDDSGCVYLNAATVPRVVPAPRRGPDTPPATRHHFLVIELQNGAVQRAADTWVQVTEADAADSSTSSSSQPDAAQQQAAAADHSSSSSSSGAGQGLLVAAQQASSSDLQLQLDWRPWAVQGFTVQVAEVSEVFRTLGEQSSSSSSSRHIQYWDAFNAAWKQAHVPSKALPAEAVAVAAS
;
A
#
# COMPACT_ATOMS: atom_id res chain seq x y z
N MET A 1 21.86 31.55 16.59
CA MET A 1 20.55 31.98 17.13
C MET A 1 19.51 30.91 16.77
N HIS A 2 19.28 29.93 17.64
CA HIS A 2 18.24 28.92 17.44
C HIS A 2 16.90 29.53 17.84
N ARG A 3 16.10 29.97 16.87
CA ARG A 3 14.70 30.33 17.14
C ARG A 3 13.95 29.03 17.42
N SER A 4 13.67 28.79 18.70
CA SER A 4 12.67 27.83 19.15
C SER A 4 11.33 28.26 18.57
N VAL A 5 10.93 27.65 17.45
CA VAL A 5 9.55 27.71 16.98
C VAL A 5 8.81 26.76 17.89
N ALA A 6 7.94 27.31 18.75
CA ALA A 6 7.06 26.54 19.61
C ALA A 6 6.12 25.72 18.71
N CYS A 7 6.55 24.51 18.38
CA CYS A 7 5.73 23.50 17.74
C CYS A 7 4.62 23.12 18.72
N ARG A 8 3.37 23.52 18.42
CA ARG A 8 2.22 22.95 19.10
C ARG A 8 2.26 21.45 18.82
N ALA A 9 2.33 20.65 19.89
CA ALA A 9 2.24 19.20 19.81
C ALA A 9 1.00 18.85 18.99
N GLY A 10 1.24 18.24 17.83
CA GLY A 10 0.20 17.82 16.92
C GLY A 10 -0.67 16.71 17.53
N SER A 11 -1.92 16.64 17.07
CA SER A 11 -3.03 15.84 17.62
C SER A 11 -2.62 14.55 18.34
N THR A 12 -3.08 14.40 19.59
CA THR A 12 -2.94 13.22 20.46
C THR A 12 -3.91 12.09 20.07
N GLY A 13 -3.98 11.78 18.78
CA GLY A 13 -4.95 10.85 18.21
C GLY A 13 -4.36 9.49 17.89
N ARG A 14 -5.23 8.47 17.90
CA ARG A 14 -4.99 7.21 17.20
C ARG A 14 -5.18 7.47 15.70
N THR A 15 -4.30 6.93 14.85
CA THR A 15 -4.45 6.94 13.40
C THR A 15 -4.31 5.53 12.88
N ARG A 16 -5.24 5.08 12.06
CA ARG A 16 -5.25 3.74 11.47
C ARG A 16 -5.07 3.83 9.96
N LEU A 17 -4.06 3.14 9.46
CA LEU A 17 -3.69 3.12 8.05
C LEU A 17 -3.96 1.74 7.46
N ALA A 18 -4.41 1.69 6.21
CA ALA A 18 -4.28 0.50 5.37
C ALA A 18 -3.14 0.71 4.38
N VAL A 19 -2.31 -0.31 4.18
CA VAL A 19 -1.26 -0.34 3.16
C VAL A 19 -1.59 -1.44 2.17
N VAL A 20 -1.60 -1.09 0.89
CA VAL A 20 -1.82 -1.98 -0.24
C VAL A 20 -0.53 -2.05 -1.04
N GLY A 21 0.11 -3.22 -1.03
CA GLY A 21 1.33 -3.47 -1.78
C GLY A 21 1.13 -4.39 -2.98
N ASP A 22 1.99 -4.18 -3.99
CA ASP A 22 2.28 -5.09 -5.09
C ASP A 22 1.03 -5.70 -5.72
N VAL A 23 0.19 -4.82 -6.27
CA VAL A 23 -1.17 -5.15 -6.70
C VAL A 23 -1.19 -6.14 -7.88
N HIS A 24 -0.28 -6.02 -8.84
CA HIS A 24 -0.11 -6.93 -9.98
C HIS A 24 -1.43 -7.38 -10.64
N ASP A 25 -2.18 -6.41 -11.16
CA ASP A 25 -3.49 -6.60 -11.79
C ASP A 25 -4.60 -7.15 -10.86
N GLN A 26 -4.32 -7.38 -9.57
CA GLN A 26 -5.29 -7.89 -8.59
C GLN A 26 -5.92 -6.74 -7.79
N TRP A 27 -6.63 -5.86 -8.49
CA TRP A 27 -7.50 -4.85 -7.88
C TRP A 27 -8.87 -4.92 -8.55
N SER A 28 -9.93 -4.74 -7.75
CA SER A 28 -11.31 -4.82 -8.20
C SER A 28 -12.25 -4.07 -7.26
N ALA A 29 -13.54 -4.00 -7.62
CA ALA A 29 -14.57 -3.47 -6.73
C ALA A 29 -14.65 -4.21 -5.38
N LYS A 30 -14.30 -5.50 -5.32
CA LYS A 30 -14.23 -6.27 -4.08
C LYS A 30 -13.14 -5.76 -3.15
N ASP A 31 -12.00 -5.34 -3.70
CA ASP A 31 -10.91 -4.73 -2.95
C ASP A 31 -11.30 -3.38 -2.38
N ALA A 32 -11.99 -2.54 -3.17
CA ALA A 32 -12.50 -1.27 -2.70
C ALA A 32 -13.53 -1.45 -1.57
N ALA A 33 -14.45 -2.41 -1.70
CA ALA A 33 -15.41 -2.75 -0.64
C ALA A 33 -14.72 -3.27 0.63
N ALA A 34 -13.73 -4.15 0.47
CA ALA A 34 -12.93 -4.66 1.57
C ALA A 34 -12.15 -3.55 2.29
N LEU A 35 -11.53 -2.64 1.55
CA LEU A 35 -10.83 -1.48 2.10
C LEU A 35 -11.78 -0.58 2.90
N LYS A 36 -12.97 -0.30 2.36
CA LYS A 36 -13.98 0.50 3.05
C LYS A 36 -14.41 -0.13 4.37
N ALA A 37 -14.60 -1.45 4.41
CA ALA A 37 -14.97 -2.15 5.62
C ALA A 37 -13.86 -2.27 6.67
N LEU A 38 -12.60 -2.00 6.28
CA LEU A 38 -11.55 -1.88 7.27
C LEU A 38 -11.77 -0.66 8.15
N ASP A 39 -12.47 0.40 7.71
CA ASP A 39 -12.68 1.64 8.47
C ASP A 39 -11.35 2.25 8.94
N VAL A 40 -10.47 2.55 7.97
CA VAL A 40 -9.17 3.20 8.19
C VAL A 40 -9.24 4.69 7.92
N ASP A 41 -8.41 5.47 8.60
CA ASP A 41 -8.34 6.92 8.41
C ASP A 41 -7.69 7.29 7.08
N PHE A 42 -6.77 6.46 6.59
CA PHE A 42 -5.97 6.75 5.39
C PHE A 42 -5.40 5.48 4.74
N THR A 43 -5.23 5.51 3.42
CA THR A 43 -4.70 4.37 2.64
C THR A 43 -3.40 4.71 1.92
N LEU A 44 -2.43 3.79 1.96
CA LEU A 44 -1.13 3.91 1.29
C LEU A 44 -1.01 2.82 0.22
N PHE A 45 -0.89 3.20 -1.05
CA PHE A 45 -0.64 2.25 -2.14
C PHE A 45 0.82 2.28 -2.57
N VAL A 46 1.57 1.22 -2.28
CA VAL A 46 3.03 1.20 -2.47
C VAL A 46 3.48 0.75 -3.87
N GLY A 47 2.58 0.70 -4.86
CA GLY A 47 2.92 0.53 -6.28
C GLY A 47 2.84 -0.90 -6.81
N ASP A 48 3.42 -1.09 -8.00
CA ASP A 48 3.34 -2.33 -8.79
C ASP A 48 1.89 -2.73 -9.08
N PHE A 49 1.10 -1.78 -9.60
CA PHE A 49 -0.29 -1.99 -10.01
C PHE A 49 -0.44 -2.97 -11.17
N GLY A 50 0.59 -3.05 -12.00
CA GLY A 50 0.73 -3.98 -13.11
C GLY A 50 1.67 -3.38 -14.14
N ASN A 51 1.89 -4.07 -15.26
CA ASN A 51 2.78 -3.55 -16.32
C ASN A 51 2.14 -2.36 -17.05
N GLU A 52 2.31 -1.15 -16.52
CA GLU A 52 1.70 0.10 -17.00
C GLU A 52 0.17 0.03 -17.13
N LYS A 53 -0.47 -0.44 -16.06
CA LYS A 53 -1.91 -0.74 -16.05
C LYS A 53 -2.75 0.48 -15.70
N VAL A 54 -2.92 1.34 -16.70
CA VAL A 54 -3.73 2.57 -16.60
C VAL A 54 -5.14 2.33 -16.06
N SER A 55 -5.80 1.22 -16.44
CA SER A 55 -7.15 0.90 -15.93
C SER A 55 -7.18 0.68 -14.42
N VAL A 56 -6.25 -0.11 -13.89
CA VAL A 56 -6.11 -0.37 -12.45
C VAL A 56 -5.80 0.93 -11.70
N VAL A 57 -4.89 1.75 -12.22
CA VAL A 57 -4.55 3.04 -11.61
C VAL A 57 -5.74 3.99 -11.60
N LYS A 58 -6.55 4.03 -12.67
CA LYS A 58 -7.78 4.84 -12.71
C LYS A 58 -8.81 4.36 -11.69
N GLU A 59 -8.98 3.04 -11.52
CA GLU A 59 -9.85 2.48 -10.47
C GLU A 59 -9.37 2.92 -9.08
N ILE A 60 -8.07 2.81 -8.80
CA ILE A 60 -7.47 3.25 -7.53
C ILE A 60 -7.64 4.75 -7.30
N ALA A 61 -7.41 5.57 -8.33
CA ALA A 61 -7.62 7.00 -8.26
C ALA A 61 -9.07 7.39 -7.94
N SER A 62 -10.05 6.59 -8.40
CA SER A 62 -11.48 6.83 -8.21
C SER A 62 -12.03 6.43 -6.83
N ILE A 63 -11.24 5.75 -6.00
CA ILE A 63 -11.59 5.36 -4.63
C ILE A 63 -11.87 6.64 -3.81
N GLY A 64 -12.96 6.66 -3.02
CA GLY A 64 -13.37 7.86 -2.27
C GLY A 64 -12.55 8.11 -1.00
N GLU A 65 -11.95 7.06 -0.45
CA GLU A 65 -11.17 7.05 0.77
C GLU A 65 -9.88 7.87 0.62
N PRO A 66 -9.45 8.65 1.65
CA PRO A 66 -8.19 9.36 1.63
C PRO A 66 -7.00 8.43 1.32
N LYS A 67 -6.15 8.83 0.37
CA LYS A 67 -5.08 7.96 -0.11
C LYS A 67 -3.81 8.71 -0.51
N ALA A 68 -2.68 8.01 -0.40
CA ALA A 68 -1.44 8.37 -1.06
C ALA A 68 -0.93 7.18 -1.87
N VAL A 69 -0.28 7.47 -2.98
CA VAL A 69 0.18 6.49 -3.96
C VAL A 69 1.63 6.76 -4.29
N ILE A 70 2.43 5.71 -4.39
CA ILE A 70 3.73 5.78 -5.05
C ILE A 70 3.79 4.68 -6.10
N LEU A 71 4.24 5.02 -7.30
CA LEU A 71 4.36 4.07 -8.40
C LEU A 71 5.62 3.19 -8.23
N GLY A 72 5.48 1.91 -8.57
CA GLY A 72 6.53 0.90 -8.57
C GLY A 72 7.15 0.66 -9.95
N ASN A 73 8.10 -0.26 -10.04
CA ASN A 73 8.81 -0.49 -11.30
C ASN A 73 7.92 -1.13 -12.38
N HIS A 74 6.91 -1.92 -12.02
CA HIS A 74 5.96 -2.47 -12.97
C HIS A 74 5.08 -1.38 -13.58
N ASP A 75 4.82 -0.30 -12.84
CA ASP A 75 3.99 0.82 -13.32
C ASP A 75 4.65 1.64 -14.44
N ALA A 76 5.92 1.38 -14.74
CA ALA A 76 6.62 1.90 -15.91
C ALA A 76 7.42 0.79 -16.63
N TRP A 77 6.95 -0.46 -16.55
CA TRP A 77 7.66 -1.64 -17.03
C TRP A 77 8.16 -1.52 -18.47
N TYR A 78 7.29 -1.12 -19.40
CA TYR A 78 7.63 -1.03 -20.83
C TYR A 78 8.47 0.20 -21.13
N THR A 79 8.16 1.32 -20.49
CA THR A 79 8.79 2.63 -20.70
C THR A 79 10.21 2.63 -20.17
N MET A 80 10.47 1.99 -19.03
CA MET A 80 11.82 1.86 -18.46
C MET A 80 12.63 0.74 -19.12
N THR A 81 12.01 -0.21 -19.82
CA THR A 81 12.71 -1.30 -20.53
C THR A 81 12.86 -1.07 -22.02
N ALA A 82 12.11 -0.12 -22.59
CA ALA A 82 12.29 0.35 -23.96
C ALA A 82 13.70 0.92 -24.11
N ARG A 83 14.57 0.17 -24.80
CA ARG A 83 15.89 0.68 -25.15
C ARG A 83 15.73 1.97 -25.96
N PRO A 84 16.51 3.03 -25.67
CA PRO A 84 16.61 4.15 -26.58
C PRO A 84 16.90 3.61 -27.98
N ARG A 85 16.15 4.06 -28.99
CA ARG A 85 16.43 3.73 -30.40
C ARG A 85 17.84 4.26 -30.74
N SER A 86 18.87 3.46 -30.50
CA SER A 86 20.17 3.71 -31.10
C SER A 86 19.99 3.58 -32.61
N ARG A 87 20.46 4.58 -33.35
CA ARG A 87 20.44 4.73 -34.82
C ARG A 87 20.87 3.48 -35.61
N SER A 88 20.03 2.45 -35.66
CA SER A 88 20.18 1.32 -36.56
C SER A 88 18.86 1.06 -37.29
N PRO A 89 18.88 0.91 -38.62
CA PRO A 89 17.68 0.70 -39.42
C PRO A 89 17.32 -0.78 -39.39
N SER A 90 16.41 -1.17 -38.49
CA SER A 90 15.41 -2.25 -38.67
C SER A 90 14.66 -2.47 -37.35
N PRO A 91 13.31 -2.57 -37.37
CA PRO A 91 12.55 -2.84 -36.15
C PRO A 91 12.68 -4.33 -35.77
N PRO A 92 13.02 -4.67 -34.51
CA PRO A 92 12.64 -5.96 -33.97
C PRO A 92 11.12 -5.94 -33.76
N THR A 93 10.46 -6.97 -34.30
CA THR A 93 9.04 -7.32 -34.15
C THR A 93 8.29 -6.53 -33.10
N ALA A 94 7.50 -5.55 -33.55
CA ALA A 94 6.46 -4.92 -32.77
C ALA A 94 5.58 -6.03 -32.16
N THR A 95 5.37 -5.99 -30.84
CA THR A 95 4.38 -6.87 -30.21
C THR A 95 3.00 -6.58 -30.80
N ALA A 96 2.12 -7.58 -30.81
CA ALA A 96 0.77 -7.47 -31.38
C ALA A 96 -0.02 -6.24 -30.89
N ALA A 97 0.28 -5.74 -29.68
CA ALA A 97 -0.30 -4.51 -29.12
C ALA A 97 0.13 -3.22 -29.84
N ALA A 98 1.36 -3.14 -30.34
CA ALA A 98 1.84 -1.99 -31.12
C ALA A 98 1.38 -2.07 -32.59
N ALA A 99 1.18 -3.28 -33.12
CA ALA A 99 0.62 -3.49 -34.45
C ALA A 99 -0.88 -3.13 -34.53
N ALA A 100 -1.65 -3.39 -33.47
CA ALA A 100 -3.07 -3.03 -33.39
C ALA A 100 -3.30 -1.50 -33.37
N ALA A 101 -2.38 -0.74 -32.79
CA ALA A 101 -2.47 0.73 -32.72
C ALA A 101 -2.07 1.46 -34.02
N ALA A 102 -1.41 0.77 -34.97
CA ALA A 102 -0.90 1.37 -36.19
C ALA A 102 -1.84 1.24 -37.40
N ALA A 103 -3.02 0.62 -37.24
CA ALA A 103 -3.95 0.33 -38.33
C ALA A 103 -4.93 1.47 -38.65
N GLU A 104 -4.93 2.57 -37.89
CA GLU A 104 -5.74 3.76 -38.18
C GLU A 104 -4.83 5.00 -38.29
N GLY A 105 -5.13 5.87 -39.26
CA GLY A 105 -4.23 6.88 -39.83
C GLY A 105 -3.45 7.77 -38.86
N THR A 106 -2.29 8.24 -39.34
CA THR A 106 -1.22 8.98 -38.65
C THR A 106 -0.62 8.24 -37.44
N PRO A 107 0.69 7.93 -37.41
CA PRO A 107 1.30 7.26 -36.26
C PRO A 107 1.35 8.24 -35.08
N GLN A 108 0.27 8.27 -34.31
CA GLN A 108 0.30 8.77 -32.95
C GLN A 108 1.38 7.97 -32.20
N PRO A 109 2.31 8.62 -31.48
CA PRO A 109 3.18 7.89 -30.57
C PRO A 109 2.28 7.04 -29.65
N PRO A 110 2.68 5.80 -29.31
CA PRO A 110 1.90 5.00 -28.38
C PRO A 110 1.63 5.85 -27.13
N PRO A 111 0.41 5.80 -26.57
CA PRO A 111 0.03 6.65 -25.45
C PRO A 111 1.05 6.51 -24.32
N ASP A 112 1.57 7.63 -23.79
CA ASP A 112 2.46 7.61 -22.62
C ASP A 112 1.65 7.15 -21.41
N ARG A 113 1.65 5.83 -21.20
CA ARG A 113 0.87 5.18 -20.13
C ARG A 113 1.35 5.62 -18.76
N VAL A 114 2.63 5.95 -18.62
CA VAL A 114 3.17 6.50 -17.37
C VAL A 114 2.55 7.88 -17.12
N GLN A 115 2.52 8.74 -18.14
CA GLN A 115 1.86 10.04 -18.01
C GLN A 115 0.37 9.89 -17.69
N HIS A 116 -0.36 8.99 -18.35
CA HIS A 116 -1.78 8.77 -18.05
C HIS A 116 -2.03 8.26 -16.63
N GLN A 117 -1.11 7.47 -16.05
CA GLN A 117 -1.20 7.04 -14.65
C GLN A 117 -0.95 8.22 -13.71
N LEU A 118 0.05 9.05 -13.99
CA LEU A 118 0.34 10.26 -13.23
C LEU A 118 -0.83 11.25 -13.28
N ASP A 119 -1.40 11.48 -14.47
CA ASP A 119 -2.56 12.36 -14.67
C ASP A 119 -3.79 11.85 -13.92
N ALA A 120 -4.01 10.52 -13.91
CA ALA A 120 -5.11 9.92 -13.17
C ALA A 120 -4.95 10.05 -11.65
N LEU A 121 -3.72 9.90 -11.15
CA LEU A 121 -3.43 9.99 -9.72
C LEU A 121 -3.42 11.44 -9.20
N GLY A 122 -3.00 12.40 -10.03
CA GLY A 122 -2.84 13.80 -9.64
C GLY A 122 -2.05 13.94 -8.33
N ASP A 123 -2.59 14.73 -7.40
CA ASP A 123 -1.95 15.02 -6.11
C ASP A 123 -1.90 13.81 -5.15
N CYS A 124 -2.58 12.70 -5.46
CA CYS A 124 -2.46 11.49 -4.66
C CYS A 124 -1.12 10.77 -4.89
N HIS A 125 -0.44 10.99 -6.03
CA HIS A 125 0.90 10.45 -6.26
C HIS A 125 1.95 11.28 -5.52
N ILE A 126 2.62 10.68 -4.54
CA ILE A 126 3.54 11.38 -3.64
C ILE A 126 5.02 11.11 -3.92
N GLY A 127 5.37 10.40 -5.00
CA GLY A 127 6.77 10.17 -5.37
C GLY A 127 7.52 11.49 -5.58
N TYR A 128 8.58 11.74 -4.80
CA TYR A 128 9.21 13.06 -4.68
C TYR A 128 8.24 14.22 -4.37
N SER A 129 7.25 13.95 -3.54
CA SER A 129 6.35 14.94 -2.96
C SER A 129 6.06 14.58 -1.50
N HIS A 130 5.15 15.31 -0.88
CA HIS A 130 4.69 15.07 0.48
C HIS A 130 3.17 15.25 0.57
N MET A 131 2.61 14.71 1.63
CA MET A 131 1.21 14.90 1.99
C MET A 131 1.09 14.95 3.51
N GLN A 132 0.22 15.82 4.03
CA GLN A 132 -0.18 15.77 5.42
C GLN A 132 -1.37 14.82 5.55
N LEU A 133 -1.32 13.87 6.48
CA LEU A 133 -2.48 13.01 6.72
C LEU A 133 -3.64 13.87 7.26
N PRO A 134 -4.86 13.74 6.70
CA PRO A 134 -6.03 14.47 7.18
C PRO A 134 -6.26 14.24 8.67
N ASN A 135 -6.66 15.30 9.39
CA ASN A 135 -6.99 15.24 10.82
C ASN A 135 -5.86 14.69 11.73
N SER A 136 -4.62 14.71 11.24
CA SER A 136 -3.44 14.20 11.93
C SER A 136 -2.27 15.17 11.79
N SER A 137 -1.36 15.16 12.76
CA SER A 137 -0.07 15.85 12.65
C SER A 137 1.01 15.02 11.97
N ILE A 138 0.66 13.86 11.41
CA ILE A 138 1.59 12.98 10.72
C ILE A 138 1.84 13.48 9.30
N SER A 139 3.12 13.64 8.96
CA SER A 139 3.53 14.01 7.61
C SER A 139 4.09 12.81 6.87
N LEU A 140 3.64 12.63 5.64
CA LEU A 140 4.02 11.56 4.74
C LEU A 140 4.88 12.12 3.62
N VAL A 141 6.04 11.49 3.37
CA VAL A 141 6.92 11.87 2.26
C VAL A 141 7.15 10.67 1.37
N GLY A 142 6.96 10.84 0.06
CA GLY A 142 7.29 9.79 -0.91
C GLY A 142 8.76 9.84 -1.29
N ALA A 143 9.40 8.67 -1.25
CA ALA A 143 10.75 8.45 -1.73
C ALA A 143 10.78 8.41 -3.28
N ARG A 144 11.81 7.78 -3.84
CA ARG A 144 11.96 7.62 -5.28
C ARG A 144 10.85 6.71 -5.85
N PRO A 145 9.99 7.20 -6.77
CA PRO A 145 9.03 6.36 -7.48
C PRO A 145 9.75 5.50 -8.51
N PHE A 146 9.05 4.46 -9.00
CA PHE A 146 9.51 3.51 -10.01
C PHE A 146 10.78 2.75 -9.60
N SER A 147 11.01 2.59 -8.29
CA SER A 147 12.24 1.96 -7.81
C SER A 147 12.32 0.50 -8.24
N LYS A 148 13.48 0.09 -8.76
CA LYS A 148 13.81 -1.32 -9.06
C LYS A 148 14.70 -1.94 -7.98
N GLY A 149 14.90 -1.24 -6.87
CA GLY A 149 15.92 -1.58 -5.90
C GLY A 149 17.35 -1.56 -6.43
N GLY A 150 18.26 -1.90 -5.53
CA GLY A 150 19.66 -2.09 -5.80
C GLY A 150 20.46 -0.80 -6.02
N LYS A 151 21.76 -1.02 -6.26
CA LYS A 151 22.79 0.03 -6.14
C LYS A 151 22.88 0.99 -7.33
N SER A 152 22.07 0.81 -8.37
CA SER A 152 22.25 1.53 -9.63
C SER A 152 20.96 2.02 -10.25
N MET A 153 20.92 3.31 -10.55
CA MET A 153 19.88 3.94 -11.36
C MET A 153 20.19 3.91 -12.87
N ARG A 154 21.28 3.27 -13.31
CA ARG A 154 21.78 3.38 -14.70
C ARG A 154 20.73 3.00 -15.73
N THR A 155 19.94 1.95 -15.47
CA THR A 155 18.92 1.47 -16.41
C THR A 155 17.68 2.36 -16.49
N ILE A 156 17.53 3.29 -15.54
CA ILE A 156 16.34 4.15 -15.40
C ILE A 156 16.70 5.63 -15.45
N LYS A 157 17.98 5.97 -15.64
CA LYS A 157 18.52 7.34 -15.55
C LYS A 157 17.78 8.30 -16.48
N ASP A 158 17.71 7.97 -17.77
CA ASP A 158 17.07 8.85 -18.76
C ASP A 158 15.57 9.02 -18.49
N PHE A 159 14.93 7.97 -17.98
CA PHE A 159 13.53 7.99 -17.57
C PHE A 159 13.30 8.93 -16.37
N MET A 160 14.12 8.81 -15.32
CA MET A 160 14.03 9.67 -14.13
C MET A 160 14.44 11.12 -14.41
N ALA A 161 15.43 11.34 -15.27
CA ALA A 161 15.82 12.68 -15.71
C ALA A 161 14.68 13.38 -16.46
N ARG A 162 14.01 12.66 -17.37
CA ARG A 162 12.87 13.21 -18.13
C ARG A 162 11.66 13.54 -17.24
N LEU A 163 11.31 12.68 -16.29
CA LEU A 163 10.09 12.85 -15.48
C LEU A 163 10.29 13.75 -14.26
N TYR A 164 11.44 13.66 -13.60
CA TYR A 164 11.67 14.32 -12.29
C TYR A 164 12.90 15.21 -12.24
N ASN A 165 13.66 15.28 -13.34
CA ASN A 165 14.96 15.97 -13.41
C ASN A 165 15.94 15.44 -12.34
N ILE A 166 16.03 14.10 -12.21
CA ILE A 166 16.94 13.39 -11.30
C ILE A 166 17.88 12.50 -12.12
N HIS A 167 19.18 12.71 -11.99
CA HIS A 167 20.21 12.07 -12.82
C HIS A 167 20.99 10.96 -12.11
N ASP A 168 20.96 10.94 -10.76
CA ASP A 168 21.63 9.92 -9.95
C ASP A 168 20.98 9.76 -8.56
N MET A 169 21.51 8.80 -7.78
CA MET A 169 21.03 8.50 -6.43
C MET A 169 21.29 9.64 -5.43
N GLY A 170 22.35 10.43 -5.63
CA GLY A 170 22.65 11.57 -4.77
C GLY A 170 21.62 12.69 -4.95
N GLU A 171 21.31 13.03 -6.20
CA GLU A 171 20.23 13.97 -6.52
C GLU A 171 18.87 13.47 -6.01
N SER A 172 18.60 12.16 -6.12
CA SER A 172 17.39 11.53 -5.56
C SER A 172 17.29 11.76 -4.04
N ALA A 173 18.36 11.44 -3.30
CA ALA A 173 18.41 11.63 -1.85
C ALA A 173 18.26 13.10 -1.45
N GLN A 174 18.93 14.01 -2.16
CA GLN A 174 18.81 15.45 -1.95
C GLN A 174 17.40 15.95 -2.18
N ARG A 175 16.71 15.47 -3.22
CA ARG A 175 15.31 15.84 -3.48
C ARG A 175 14.41 15.43 -2.32
N ILE A 176 14.54 14.21 -1.82
CA ILE A 176 13.75 13.72 -0.68
C ILE A 176 14.03 14.58 0.58
N LEU A 177 15.30 14.86 0.88
CA LEU A 177 15.69 15.72 2.00
C LEU A 177 15.16 17.15 1.87
N GLN A 178 15.22 17.73 0.67
CA GLN A 178 14.68 19.08 0.40
C GLN A 178 13.18 19.13 0.71
N ILE A 179 12.41 18.12 0.28
CA ILE A 179 10.97 18.05 0.59
C ILE A 179 10.75 17.99 2.10
N ILE A 180 11.49 17.14 2.80
CA ILE A 180 11.41 16.96 4.26
C ILE A 180 11.75 18.26 5.01
N HIS A 181 12.81 18.96 4.59
CA HIS A 181 13.24 20.19 5.25
C HIS A 181 12.32 21.37 4.97
N ASN A 182 11.79 21.48 3.75
CA ASN A 182 11.00 22.64 3.33
C ASN A 182 9.53 22.53 3.73
N SER A 183 9.01 21.30 3.82
CA SER A 183 7.55 21.09 3.86
C SER A 183 7.06 20.37 5.11
N VAL A 184 7.95 19.67 5.84
CA VAL A 184 7.54 18.88 7.00
C VAL A 184 8.01 19.56 8.29
N PRO A 185 7.08 20.05 9.14
CA PRO A 185 7.42 20.60 10.45
C PRO A 185 8.26 19.61 11.27
N TYR A 186 9.29 20.11 11.96
CA TYR A 186 10.23 19.25 12.70
C TYR A 186 9.56 18.42 13.80
N CYS A 187 8.48 18.93 14.39
CA CYS A 187 7.70 18.27 15.42
C CYS A 187 6.66 17.26 14.90
N ASN A 188 6.42 17.23 13.59
CA ASN A 188 5.47 16.27 13.03
C ASN A 188 6.13 14.89 12.96
N PRO A 189 5.45 13.83 13.44
CA PRO A 189 5.86 12.47 13.15
C PRO A 189 5.98 12.25 11.64
N LEU A 190 7.12 11.70 11.22
CA LEU A 190 7.45 11.53 9.81
C LEU A 190 7.29 10.06 9.40
N ILE A 191 6.52 9.84 8.34
CA ILE A 191 6.42 8.57 7.62
C ILE A 191 7.05 8.75 6.24
N ILE A 192 7.89 7.79 5.83
CA ILE A 192 8.45 7.74 4.48
C ILE A 192 7.84 6.56 3.72
N MET A 193 7.37 6.81 2.51
CA MET A 193 6.74 5.82 1.65
C MET A 193 7.59 5.59 0.39
N GLY A 194 8.01 4.36 0.18
CA GLY A 194 8.77 3.94 -1.00
C GLY A 194 8.04 2.85 -1.77
N HIS A 195 8.51 2.53 -2.98
CA HIS A 195 8.17 1.24 -3.59
C HIS A 195 9.15 0.15 -3.14
N ASN A 196 10.38 0.49 -2.77
CA ASN A 196 11.36 -0.44 -2.19
C ASN A 196 11.93 0.12 -0.88
N GLY A 197 12.48 -0.76 -0.05
CA GLY A 197 13.09 -0.39 1.23
C GLY A 197 14.50 0.17 1.09
N PRO A 198 15.08 0.77 2.14
CA PRO A 198 16.43 1.31 2.11
C PRO A 198 17.49 0.20 2.00
N ALA A 199 18.64 0.56 1.42
CA ALA A 199 19.84 -0.26 1.49
C ALA A 199 20.32 -0.42 2.94
N GLY A 200 21.01 -1.52 3.22
CA GLY A 200 21.51 -1.91 4.56
C GLY A 200 20.63 -2.93 5.28
N LEU A 201 19.46 -3.28 4.72
CA LEU A 201 18.50 -4.22 5.31
C LEU A 201 18.37 -5.53 4.51
N GLY A 202 19.36 -5.85 3.67
CA GLY A 202 19.35 -7.00 2.77
C GLY A 202 20.60 -7.89 2.85
N GLY A 203 21.25 -7.97 4.01
CA GLY A 203 22.48 -8.77 4.19
C GLY A 203 22.33 -10.24 3.81
N GLU A 204 21.15 -10.82 4.03
CA GLU A 204 20.79 -12.18 3.67
C GLU A 204 19.51 -12.24 2.83
N ARG A 205 19.34 -13.32 2.05
CA ARG A 205 18.20 -13.51 1.13
C ARG A 205 16.81 -13.37 1.76
N HIS A 206 16.70 -13.67 3.06
CA HIS A 206 15.43 -13.65 3.78
C HIS A 206 15.19 -12.32 4.50
N ASN A 207 16.16 -11.40 4.51
CA ASN A 207 15.94 -10.07 5.07
C ASN A 207 15.00 -9.25 4.17
N ILE A 208 14.44 -8.20 4.76
CA ILE A 208 13.38 -7.37 4.15
C ILE A 208 13.77 -6.78 2.79
N CYS A 209 15.05 -6.47 2.57
CA CYS A 209 15.59 -5.99 1.29
C CYS A 209 16.59 -6.97 0.63
N GLY A 210 16.63 -8.25 1.02
CA GLY A 210 17.64 -9.21 0.55
C GLY A 210 17.32 -9.87 -0.79
N VAL A 211 18.30 -9.99 -1.69
CA VAL A 211 18.10 -10.69 -2.97
C VAL A 211 17.96 -12.21 -2.74
N ASP A 212 16.92 -12.80 -3.33
CA ASP A 212 16.65 -14.24 -3.27
C ASP A 212 16.61 -14.94 -4.64
N TRP A 213 16.78 -14.20 -5.74
CA TRP A 213 16.80 -14.73 -7.12
C TRP A 213 18.19 -14.87 -7.74
N VAL A 214 19.24 -14.35 -7.09
CA VAL A 214 20.64 -14.50 -7.49
C VAL A 214 21.44 -14.93 -6.27
N LYS A 215 22.26 -15.97 -6.43
CA LYS A 215 23.16 -16.45 -5.38
C LYS A 215 24.16 -15.33 -5.03
N GLU A 216 24.36 -15.06 -3.74
CA GLU A 216 25.33 -14.06 -3.23
C GLU A 216 25.04 -12.59 -3.57
N ALA A 217 23.86 -12.27 -4.12
CA ALA A 217 23.57 -10.90 -4.57
C ALA A 217 23.29 -9.88 -3.45
N GLY A 218 23.17 -10.32 -2.20
CA GLY A 218 23.14 -9.45 -1.03
C GLY A 218 21.99 -8.44 -1.05
N ASP A 219 22.32 -7.19 -0.73
CA ASP A 219 21.35 -6.12 -0.49
C ASP A 219 20.75 -5.53 -1.77
N HIS A 220 19.41 -5.48 -1.83
CA HIS A 220 18.62 -4.90 -2.91
C HIS A 220 17.90 -3.60 -2.52
N GLY A 221 18.19 -3.04 -1.36
CA GLY A 221 17.57 -1.80 -0.91
C GLY A 221 18.07 -0.58 -1.70
N ASP A 222 17.33 0.51 -1.55
CA ASP A 222 17.56 1.81 -2.17
C ASP A 222 18.65 2.60 -1.43
N PRO A 223 19.82 2.85 -2.06
CA PRO A 223 20.91 3.60 -1.42
C PRO A 223 20.57 5.06 -1.16
N ASP A 224 19.75 5.67 -2.02
CA ASP A 224 19.28 7.04 -1.87
C ASP A 224 18.38 7.18 -0.64
N LEU A 225 17.46 6.24 -0.42
CA LEU A 225 16.63 6.22 0.80
C LEU A 225 17.46 5.94 2.05
N ALA A 226 18.45 5.03 1.98
CA ALA A 226 19.36 4.81 3.10
C ALA A 226 20.15 6.08 3.47
N ALA A 227 20.63 6.83 2.48
CA ALA A 227 21.35 8.09 2.69
C ALA A 227 20.46 9.19 3.31
N VAL A 228 19.16 9.24 2.94
CA VAL A 228 18.18 10.13 3.57
C VAL A 228 18.03 9.77 5.05
N LEU A 229 17.76 8.50 5.36
CA LEU A 229 17.54 8.04 6.73
C LEU A 229 18.76 8.28 7.62
N GLN A 230 19.96 8.04 7.09
CA GLN A 230 21.20 8.33 7.80
C GLN A 230 21.32 9.82 8.13
N GLN A 231 21.11 10.71 7.16
CA GLN A 231 21.21 12.15 7.39
C GLN A 231 20.16 12.68 8.38
N LEU A 232 18.94 12.14 8.33
CA LEU A 232 17.90 12.48 9.31
C LEU A 232 18.30 12.04 10.72
N ARG A 233 18.85 10.83 10.86
CA ARG A 233 19.34 10.31 12.14
C ARG A 233 20.48 11.17 12.70
N GLU A 234 21.45 11.53 11.87
CA GLU A 234 22.57 12.40 12.24
C GLU A 234 22.09 13.80 12.66
N ALA A 235 21.01 14.29 12.05
CA ALA A 235 20.35 15.54 12.44
C ALA A 235 19.44 15.42 13.68
N GLY A 236 19.30 14.23 14.28
CA GLY A 236 18.42 13.99 15.42
C GLY A 236 16.93 14.01 15.07
N ARG A 237 16.57 13.86 13.79
CA ARG A 237 15.20 13.81 13.31
C ARG A 237 14.74 12.35 13.17
N GLN A 238 13.78 11.96 14.00
CA GLN A 238 13.27 10.60 14.02
C GLN A 238 12.25 10.36 12.88
N VAL A 239 12.39 9.23 12.20
CA VAL A 239 11.39 8.68 11.29
C VAL A 239 10.61 7.61 12.06
N ALA A 240 9.28 7.71 12.07
CA ALA A 240 8.44 6.75 12.79
C ALA A 240 8.25 5.45 12.00
N LEU A 241 8.04 5.59 10.69
CA LEU A 241 7.72 4.48 9.81
C LEU A 241 8.32 4.69 8.41
N VAL A 242 8.93 3.65 7.87
CA VAL A 242 9.24 3.49 6.45
C VAL A 242 8.40 2.35 5.91
N VAL A 243 7.53 2.63 4.94
CA VAL A 243 6.62 1.64 4.36
C VAL A 243 6.86 1.50 2.87
N PHE A 244 6.91 0.26 2.37
CA PHE A 244 7.27 -0.03 0.99
C PHE A 244 6.75 -1.38 0.49
N GLY A 245 7.01 -1.72 -0.78
CA GLY A 245 6.66 -2.96 -1.44
C GLY A 245 7.86 -3.65 -2.11
N HIS A 246 7.67 -4.17 -3.32
CA HIS A 246 8.68 -4.73 -4.23
C HIS A 246 9.26 -6.09 -3.82
N MET A 247 9.78 -6.20 -2.60
CA MET A 247 10.49 -7.40 -2.14
C MET A 247 9.47 -8.42 -1.62
N HIS A 248 8.94 -9.26 -2.51
CA HIS A 248 7.83 -10.17 -2.19
C HIS A 248 8.07 -11.08 -0.97
N HIS A 249 7.00 -11.32 -0.21
CA HIS A 249 7.05 -12.10 1.04
C HIS A 249 7.45 -13.57 0.88
N LYS A 250 7.15 -14.20 -0.27
CA LYS A 250 7.62 -15.55 -0.59
C LYS A 250 8.95 -15.47 -1.29
N LEU A 251 9.91 -16.23 -0.78
CA LEU A 251 11.22 -16.32 -1.41
C LEU A 251 11.18 -17.32 -2.57
N ARG A 252 11.89 -17.01 -3.65
CA ARG A 252 12.12 -17.91 -4.78
C ARG A 252 12.75 -19.21 -4.29
N GLY A 253 12.19 -20.35 -4.71
CA GLY A 253 12.62 -21.68 -4.28
C GLY A 253 11.89 -22.17 -3.03
N ASN A 254 12.07 -21.51 -1.89
CA ASN A 254 11.35 -21.80 -0.64
C ASN A 254 11.62 -20.72 0.45
N GLY A 255 10.69 -20.61 1.41
CA GLY A 255 10.80 -19.79 2.61
C GLY A 255 10.03 -18.47 2.54
N ASN A 256 10.04 -17.75 3.67
CA ASN A 256 9.41 -16.43 3.79
C ASN A 256 10.47 -15.37 4.06
N ARG A 257 10.23 -14.18 3.54
CA ARG A 257 10.98 -12.97 3.84
C ARG A 257 10.54 -12.39 5.18
N GLN A 258 11.48 -11.77 5.89
CA GLN A 258 11.18 -10.86 7.00
C GLN A 258 10.49 -9.63 6.42
N MET A 259 9.23 -9.40 6.79
CA MET A 259 8.46 -8.25 6.30
C MET A 259 8.50 -7.04 7.25
N VAL A 260 9.24 -7.18 8.36
CA VAL A 260 9.42 -6.15 9.39
C VAL A 260 10.90 -6.04 9.72
N HIS A 261 11.35 -4.80 9.90
CA HIS A 261 12.57 -4.49 10.62
C HIS A 261 12.31 -3.30 11.56
N VAL A 262 12.99 -3.25 12.70
CA VAL A 262 12.98 -2.09 13.60
C VAL A 262 14.43 -1.81 13.94
N ASP A 263 14.86 -0.57 13.73
CA ASP A 263 16.23 -0.17 14.03
C ASP A 263 16.39 0.32 15.48
N ASP A 264 17.64 0.54 15.90
CA ASP A 264 17.99 0.99 17.25
C ASP A 264 17.44 2.40 17.58
N SER A 265 17.02 3.17 16.57
CA SER A 265 16.36 4.47 16.75
C SER A 265 14.84 4.36 16.92
N GLY A 266 14.29 3.14 16.88
CA GLY A 266 12.86 2.86 16.96
C GLY A 266 12.10 3.15 15.66
N CYS A 267 12.80 3.36 14.53
CA CYS A 267 12.14 3.47 13.23
C CYS A 267 11.66 2.09 12.78
N VAL A 268 10.37 1.99 12.43
CA VAL A 268 9.77 0.74 11.94
C VAL A 268 9.84 0.71 10.42
N TYR A 269 10.22 -0.43 9.85
CA TYR A 269 10.27 -0.69 8.41
C TYR A 269 9.27 -1.80 8.11
N LEU A 270 8.27 -1.51 7.27
CA LEU A 270 7.23 -2.47 6.91
C LEU A 270 7.18 -2.65 5.40
N ASN A 271 7.28 -3.90 4.97
CA ASN A 271 7.12 -4.27 3.58
C ASN A 271 5.72 -4.88 3.37
N ALA A 272 4.94 -4.33 2.45
CA ALA A 272 3.57 -4.71 2.17
C ALA A 272 3.41 -5.63 0.93
N ALA A 273 4.51 -6.14 0.36
CA ALA A 273 4.54 -6.95 -0.86
C ALA A 273 4.03 -8.40 -0.68
N THR A 274 2.74 -8.54 -0.38
CA THR A 274 2.07 -9.84 -0.24
C THR A 274 1.46 -10.27 -1.57
N VAL A 275 2.12 -11.19 -2.29
CA VAL A 275 1.69 -11.68 -3.61
C VAL A 275 1.53 -13.20 -3.62
N PRO A 276 0.35 -13.76 -3.99
CA PRO A 276 -0.86 -13.06 -4.42
C PRO A 276 -1.56 -12.35 -3.24
N ARG A 277 -2.13 -11.17 -3.51
CA ARG A 277 -2.90 -10.41 -2.52
C ARG A 277 -4.39 -10.79 -2.49
N VAL A 278 -4.87 -11.49 -3.52
CA VAL A 278 -6.20 -12.08 -3.55
C VAL A 278 -6.08 -13.59 -3.59
N VAL A 279 -6.71 -14.27 -2.63
CA VAL A 279 -6.70 -15.74 -2.55
C VAL A 279 -8.12 -16.28 -2.39
N PRO A 280 -8.42 -17.50 -2.84
CA PRO A 280 -9.68 -18.15 -2.52
C PRO A 280 -9.88 -18.28 -1.00
N ALA A 281 -11.10 -18.05 -0.53
CA ALA A 281 -11.51 -18.41 0.81
C ALA A 281 -11.71 -19.94 0.91
N PRO A 282 -11.47 -20.57 2.09
CA PRO A 282 -11.79 -21.97 2.29
C PRO A 282 -13.29 -22.22 2.09
N ARG A 283 -13.66 -23.18 1.24
CA ARG A 283 -15.07 -23.60 1.11
C ARG A 283 -15.49 -24.34 2.38
N ARG A 284 -16.65 -23.97 2.94
CA ARG A 284 -17.25 -24.65 4.12
C ARG A 284 -18.35 -25.65 3.73
N GLY A 285 -18.39 -26.07 2.48
CA GLY A 285 -19.34 -27.03 1.94
C GLY A 285 -19.52 -26.88 0.43
N PRO A 286 -20.20 -27.83 -0.23
CA PRO A 286 -20.56 -27.71 -1.64
C PRO A 286 -21.50 -26.52 -1.92
N ASP A 287 -22.34 -26.16 -0.95
CA ASP A 287 -23.36 -25.11 -1.10
C ASP A 287 -22.91 -23.72 -0.63
N THR A 288 -21.68 -23.58 -0.09
CA THR A 288 -21.18 -22.25 0.27
C THR A 288 -20.78 -21.45 -0.98
N PRO A 289 -21.26 -20.20 -1.12
CA PRO A 289 -20.90 -19.35 -2.25
C PRO A 289 -19.39 -19.10 -2.30
N PRO A 290 -18.83 -18.92 -3.51
CA PRO A 290 -17.42 -18.64 -3.67
C PRO A 290 -17.09 -17.30 -3.01
N ALA A 291 -16.07 -17.32 -2.15
CA ALA A 291 -15.54 -16.12 -1.51
C ALA A 291 -14.04 -15.97 -1.78
N THR A 292 -13.58 -14.73 -1.79
CA THR A 292 -12.17 -14.37 -1.95
C THR A 292 -11.69 -13.63 -0.71
N ARG A 293 -10.41 -13.77 -0.36
CA ARG A 293 -9.76 -13.01 0.71
C ARG A 293 -8.78 -12.02 0.10
N HIS A 294 -8.85 -10.79 0.56
CA HIS A 294 -8.12 -9.64 0.04
C HIS A 294 -7.17 -9.10 1.12
N HIS A 295 -5.90 -8.96 0.80
CA HIS A 295 -4.85 -8.57 1.75
C HIS A 295 -4.68 -7.05 1.87
N PHE A 296 -4.50 -6.62 3.11
CA PHE A 296 -4.08 -5.28 3.50
C PHE A 296 -3.12 -5.38 4.68
N LEU A 297 -2.06 -4.58 4.71
CA LEU A 297 -1.27 -4.37 5.92
C LEU A 297 -1.90 -3.22 6.70
N VAL A 298 -2.47 -3.50 7.88
CA VAL A 298 -3.12 -2.49 8.72
C VAL A 298 -2.16 -2.03 9.80
N ILE A 299 -1.99 -0.72 9.93
CA ILE A 299 -1.07 -0.09 10.88
C ILE A 299 -1.86 0.81 11.83
N GLU A 300 -1.58 0.72 13.11
CA GLU A 300 -2.14 1.61 14.13
C GLU A 300 -1.02 2.45 14.74
N LEU A 301 -1.18 3.76 14.63
CA LEU A 301 -0.30 4.77 15.16
C LEU A 301 -0.98 5.42 16.37
N GLN A 302 -0.21 5.68 17.42
CA GLN A 302 -0.64 6.49 18.57
C GLN A 302 0.36 7.62 18.72
N ASN A 303 -0.13 8.86 18.66
CA ASN A 303 0.72 10.06 18.72
C ASN A 303 1.85 10.02 17.67
N GLY A 304 1.57 9.43 16.51
CA GLY A 304 2.52 9.27 15.41
C GLY A 304 3.56 8.15 15.55
N ALA A 305 3.59 7.42 16.65
CA ALA A 305 4.43 6.24 16.82
C ALA A 305 3.66 4.97 16.47
N VAL A 306 4.30 4.03 15.75
CA VAL A 306 3.69 2.73 15.40
C VAL A 306 3.46 1.92 16.68
N GLN A 307 2.21 1.57 16.95
CA GLN A 307 1.84 0.70 18.06
C GLN A 307 1.59 -0.74 17.59
N ARG A 308 1.02 -0.88 16.39
CA ARG A 308 0.66 -2.19 15.82
C ARG A 308 0.77 -2.16 14.31
N ALA A 309 1.20 -3.28 13.73
CA ALA A 309 1.08 -3.57 12.32
C ALA A 309 0.68 -5.04 12.15
N ALA A 310 -0.24 -5.33 11.23
CA ALA A 310 -0.72 -6.69 11.01
C ALA A 310 -1.18 -6.92 9.56
N ASP A 311 -0.90 -8.10 9.02
CA ASP A 311 -1.63 -8.60 7.86
C ASP A 311 -3.11 -8.75 8.20
N THR A 312 -3.96 -8.20 7.36
CA THR A 312 -5.41 -8.29 7.50
C THR A 312 -5.97 -8.83 6.21
N TRP A 313 -6.69 -9.95 6.31
CA TRP A 313 -7.34 -10.58 5.17
C TRP A 313 -8.84 -10.37 5.30
N VAL A 314 -9.41 -9.61 4.38
CA VAL A 314 -10.84 -9.36 4.33
C VAL A 314 -11.47 -10.37 3.38
N GLN A 315 -12.33 -11.24 3.91
CA GLN A 315 -13.12 -12.14 3.08
C GLN A 315 -14.32 -11.38 2.49
N VAL A 316 -14.48 -11.51 1.17
CA VAL A 316 -15.55 -10.92 0.39
C VAL A 316 -16.33 -12.04 -0.28
N THR A 317 -17.63 -12.09 -0.02
CA THR A 317 -18.58 -13.03 -0.65
C THR A 317 -19.52 -12.23 -1.55
N GLU A 318 -19.77 -12.71 -2.77
CA GLU A 318 -20.84 -12.16 -3.61
C GLU A 318 -22.19 -12.49 -2.95
N ALA A 319 -23.05 -11.50 -2.74
CA ALA A 319 -24.41 -11.79 -2.27
C ALA A 319 -25.17 -12.55 -3.36
N ASP A 320 -25.96 -13.53 -2.95
CA ASP A 320 -26.92 -14.17 -3.84
C ASP A 320 -27.93 -13.11 -4.29
N ALA A 321 -28.21 -13.03 -5.59
CA ALA A 321 -29.21 -12.14 -6.18
C ALA A 321 -30.67 -12.46 -5.76
N ALA A 322 -30.86 -13.22 -4.69
CA ALA A 322 -32.11 -13.81 -4.25
C ALA A 322 -32.61 -13.15 -2.97
N ASP A 323 -32.78 -11.82 -2.96
CA ASP A 323 -33.67 -11.17 -1.97
C ASP A 323 -34.17 -9.76 -2.36
N SER A 324 -34.14 -9.41 -3.66
CA SER A 324 -34.73 -8.15 -4.16
C SER A 324 -36.18 -8.30 -4.65
N SER A 325 -36.87 -9.39 -4.31
CA SER A 325 -38.23 -9.68 -4.79
C SER A 325 -39.31 -9.78 -3.71
N THR A 326 -39.27 -8.96 -2.66
CA THR A 326 -40.47 -8.72 -1.82
C THR A 326 -40.54 -7.29 -1.28
N SER A 327 -40.94 -6.35 -2.13
CA SER A 327 -41.72 -5.17 -1.68
C SER A 327 -42.62 -4.64 -2.80
N SER A 328 -43.59 -5.45 -3.21
CA SER A 328 -44.79 -4.93 -3.88
C SER A 328 -45.81 -4.50 -2.83
N SER A 329 -46.47 -3.38 -3.10
CA SER A 329 -47.69 -2.83 -2.48
C SER A 329 -47.50 -1.74 -1.42
N SER A 330 -47.50 -0.49 -1.89
CA SER A 330 -48.58 0.46 -1.58
C SER A 330 -48.34 1.77 -2.33
N GLN A 331 -48.99 1.91 -3.49
CA GLN A 331 -49.35 3.24 -3.98
C GLN A 331 -50.53 3.74 -3.13
N PRO A 332 -50.62 5.06 -2.94
CA PRO A 332 -51.90 5.72 -3.09
C PRO A 332 -51.87 6.70 -4.25
N ASP A 333 -52.99 6.68 -4.95
CA ASP A 333 -53.44 7.59 -5.98
C ASP A 333 -53.19 9.07 -5.67
N ALA A 334 -52.82 9.83 -6.71
CA ALA A 334 -53.28 11.20 -6.88
C ALA A 334 -53.41 11.52 -8.37
N ALA A 335 -54.64 11.45 -8.84
CA ALA A 335 -55.08 11.95 -10.12
C ALA A 335 -55.05 13.49 -10.17
N GLN A 336 -54.80 14.00 -11.38
CA GLN A 336 -55.34 15.23 -11.97
C GLN A 336 -55.12 16.57 -11.24
N GLN A 337 -54.36 17.45 -11.87
CA GLN A 337 -54.93 18.68 -12.47
C GLN A 337 -53.97 19.31 -13.50
N GLN A 338 -54.53 19.59 -14.68
CA GLN A 338 -53.96 20.37 -15.78
C GLN A 338 -54.56 21.79 -15.75
N ALA A 339 -53.86 22.71 -16.44
CA ALA A 339 -54.21 24.08 -16.85
C ALA A 339 -53.78 25.19 -15.85
N ALA A 340 -53.20 26.33 -16.25
CA ALA A 340 -53.18 27.01 -17.55
C ALA A 340 -51.95 27.94 -17.69
N ALA A 341 -51.79 28.45 -18.93
CA ALA A 341 -50.68 29.21 -19.51
C ALA A 341 -50.54 30.68 -19.07
N ALA A 342 -49.32 31.23 -19.22
CA ALA A 342 -48.95 32.46 -19.96
C ALA A 342 -47.47 32.81 -19.59
N ASP A 343 -46.50 32.64 -20.49
CA ASP A 343 -46.07 33.57 -21.55
C ASP A 343 -45.03 34.60 -21.06
N HIS A 344 -43.75 34.45 -21.50
CA HIS A 344 -42.91 35.49 -22.12
C HIS A 344 -41.44 35.06 -22.35
N SER A 345 -41.17 34.77 -23.63
CA SER A 345 -40.04 35.19 -24.49
C SER A 345 -38.56 35.28 -24.02
N SER A 346 -37.71 34.77 -24.94
CA SER A 346 -36.29 35.07 -25.25
C SER A 346 -35.23 34.36 -24.38
N SER A 347 -34.16 33.73 -24.89
CA SER A 347 -33.48 33.71 -26.20
C SER A 347 -32.52 32.52 -26.35
N SER A 348 -32.33 32.08 -27.61
CA SER A 348 -31.15 31.45 -28.24
C SER A 348 -30.65 30.04 -27.81
N SER A 349 -31.01 29.08 -28.66
CA SER A 349 -30.27 27.89 -29.15
C SER A 349 -28.81 28.20 -29.58
N SER A 350 -27.83 27.30 -29.69
CA SER A 350 -27.83 25.86 -29.96
C SER A 350 -26.47 25.24 -29.60
N SER A 351 -26.47 24.14 -28.85
CA SER A 351 -25.30 23.24 -28.70
C SER A 351 -25.74 21.81 -29.06
N GLY A 352 -25.37 21.34 -30.25
CA GLY A 352 -25.34 19.91 -30.61
C GLY A 352 -23.94 19.39 -30.29
N ALA A 353 -23.80 18.45 -29.35
CA ALA A 353 -23.95 17.01 -29.53
C ALA A 353 -22.74 16.37 -30.23
N GLY A 354 -21.97 15.57 -29.46
CA GLY A 354 -20.84 14.82 -29.99
C GLY A 354 -20.03 14.02 -28.95
N GLN A 355 -20.72 13.12 -28.22
CA GLN A 355 -20.20 11.84 -27.68
C GLN A 355 -18.97 11.91 -26.72
N GLY A 356 -19.06 11.71 -25.40
CA GLY A 356 -19.98 10.83 -24.66
C GLY A 356 -19.47 9.39 -24.58
N LEU A 357 -18.19 9.16 -24.27
CA LEU A 357 -17.70 7.82 -23.93
C LEU A 357 -18.02 7.56 -22.44
N LEU A 358 -19.24 7.09 -22.18
CA LEU A 358 -19.62 6.49 -20.91
C LEU A 358 -18.75 5.24 -20.67
N VAL A 359 -17.71 5.39 -19.85
CA VAL A 359 -17.12 4.24 -19.17
C VAL A 359 -18.12 3.84 -18.10
N ALA A 360 -18.93 2.84 -18.40
CA ALA A 360 -19.75 2.15 -17.43
C ALA A 360 -18.82 1.45 -16.44
N ALA A 361 -18.40 2.17 -15.39
CA ALA A 361 -17.98 1.55 -14.16
C ALA A 361 -19.23 0.83 -13.61
N GLN A 362 -19.27 -0.48 -13.76
CA GLN A 362 -20.26 -1.32 -13.09
C GLN A 362 -20.08 -1.11 -11.59
N GLN A 363 -20.89 -0.22 -11.02
CA GLN A 363 -21.17 -0.19 -9.60
C GLN A 363 -21.94 -1.48 -9.29
N ALA A 364 -21.23 -2.53 -8.87
CA ALA A 364 -21.85 -3.46 -7.93
C ALA A 364 -22.20 -2.60 -6.71
N SER A 365 -23.50 -2.51 -6.40
CA SER A 365 -23.95 -1.74 -5.26
C SER A 365 -23.31 -2.34 -4.00
N SER A 366 -22.75 -1.52 -3.11
CA SER A 366 -22.12 -2.03 -1.88
C SER A 366 -23.08 -2.80 -0.95
N SER A 367 -24.37 -2.79 -1.27
CA SER A 367 -25.43 -3.60 -0.64
C SER A 367 -25.36 -5.09 -0.95
N ASP A 368 -24.63 -5.50 -2.00
CA ASP A 368 -24.62 -6.89 -2.49
C ASP A 368 -23.37 -7.68 -2.06
N LEU A 369 -22.67 -7.27 -0.99
CA LEU A 369 -21.46 -7.95 -0.51
C LEU A 369 -21.53 -8.24 0.99
N GLN A 370 -21.22 -9.48 1.38
CA GLN A 370 -20.98 -9.85 2.77
C GLN A 370 -19.48 -9.88 3.06
N LEU A 371 -19.08 -9.20 4.14
CA LEU A 371 -17.67 -8.99 4.51
C LEU A 371 -17.37 -9.63 5.85
N GLN A 372 -16.33 -10.46 5.90
CA GLN A 372 -15.84 -11.07 7.14
C GLN A 372 -14.34 -10.77 7.30
N LEU A 373 -13.97 -10.16 8.43
CA LEU A 373 -12.59 -9.77 8.72
C LEU A 373 -11.84 -10.94 9.38
N ASP A 374 -10.80 -11.45 8.72
CA ASP A 374 -9.82 -12.38 9.31
C ASP A 374 -8.54 -11.60 9.63
N TRP A 375 -8.42 -11.17 10.88
CA TRP A 375 -7.23 -10.49 11.39
C TRP A 375 -6.13 -11.53 11.63
N ARG A 376 -5.07 -11.51 10.81
CA ARG A 376 -3.92 -12.41 10.98
C ARG A 376 -2.74 -11.62 11.52
N PRO A 377 -2.54 -11.55 12.84
CA PRO A 377 -1.44 -10.79 13.40
C PRO A 377 -0.11 -11.25 12.78
N TRP A 378 0.77 -10.30 12.48
CA TRP A 378 2.17 -10.62 12.29
C TRP A 378 2.71 -11.17 13.61
N ALA A 379 3.23 -12.40 13.58
CA ALA A 379 4.12 -12.87 14.61
C ALA A 379 5.46 -12.14 14.46
N VAL A 380 5.51 -10.88 14.89
CA VAL A 380 6.74 -10.31 15.45
C VAL A 380 6.61 -10.48 16.95
N GLN A 381 7.59 -11.14 17.54
CA GLN A 381 7.69 -11.38 18.98
C GLN A 381 7.31 -10.12 19.78
N GLY A 382 6.25 -10.21 20.59
CA GLY A 382 6.07 -9.27 21.72
C GLY A 382 4.70 -8.63 21.96
N PHE A 383 3.65 -8.88 21.18
CA PHE A 383 2.32 -8.35 21.53
C PHE A 383 1.19 -9.39 21.35
N THR A 384 0.42 -9.59 22.41
CA THR A 384 -0.89 -10.25 22.39
C THR A 384 -1.95 -9.18 22.62
N VAL A 385 -2.87 -9.01 21.68
CA VAL A 385 -4.16 -8.34 21.93
C VAL A 385 -5.23 -9.38 21.64
N GLN A 386 -5.99 -9.79 22.66
CA GLN A 386 -7.19 -10.59 22.50
C GLN A 386 -8.24 -9.75 21.75
N VAL A 387 -8.84 -10.30 20.68
CA VAL A 387 -10.22 -9.97 20.33
C VAL A 387 -10.91 -11.22 19.82
N ALA A 388 -12.12 -11.41 20.38
CA ALA A 388 -13.09 -12.43 20.07
C ALA A 388 -13.44 -12.52 18.58
N GLU A 389 -13.98 -13.68 18.20
CA GLU A 389 -14.87 -13.78 17.04
C GLU A 389 -15.88 -12.63 17.11
N VAL A 390 -15.86 -11.74 16.12
CA VAL A 390 -16.95 -10.78 15.94
C VAL A 390 -18.04 -11.51 15.16
N SER A 391 -18.83 -12.28 15.89
CA SER A 391 -20.25 -12.41 15.61
C SER A 391 -21.00 -11.32 16.39
N GLU A 392 -21.88 -10.62 15.66
CA GLU A 392 -22.87 -9.63 16.10
C GLU A 392 -22.45 -8.15 16.25
N VAL A 393 -23.19 -7.32 15.51
CA VAL A 393 -23.34 -5.87 15.67
C VAL A 393 -24.64 -5.61 16.43
N PHE A 394 -24.65 -4.78 17.49
CA PHE A 394 -25.59 -3.65 17.75
C PHE A 394 -25.44 -3.01 19.18
N ARG A 395 -25.38 -1.65 19.23
CA ARG A 395 -25.80 -0.68 20.31
C ARG A 395 -25.07 -0.72 21.69
N THR A 396 -24.75 0.34 22.46
CA THR A 396 -25.10 1.78 22.57
C THR A 396 -24.04 2.51 23.45
N LEU A 397 -24.04 3.85 23.46
CA LEU A 397 -23.23 4.79 24.26
C LEU A 397 -23.29 4.64 25.81
N GLY A 398 -22.23 5.12 26.50
CA GLY A 398 -22.12 5.40 27.96
C GLY A 398 -21.20 4.41 28.69
N GLU A 399 -20.26 4.75 29.60
CA GLU A 399 -19.93 5.92 30.42
C GLU A 399 -18.44 5.87 30.84
N GLN A 400 -17.97 6.95 31.47
CA GLN A 400 -16.60 7.26 31.90
C GLN A 400 -16.07 6.41 33.08
N SER A 401 -14.72 6.27 33.22
CA SER A 401 -13.98 6.76 34.41
C SER A 401 -12.44 6.49 34.38
N SER A 402 -11.68 7.59 34.38
CA SER A 402 -10.44 7.94 35.12
C SER A 402 -9.34 6.96 35.62
N SER A 403 -8.10 7.48 35.50
CA SER A 403 -6.88 7.36 36.35
C SER A 403 -5.93 6.18 36.08
N SER A 404 -4.59 6.28 36.11
CA SER A 404 -3.59 7.37 36.26
C SER A 404 -2.18 6.82 35.96
N SER A 405 -1.28 7.70 35.50
CA SER A 405 0.17 7.73 35.82
C SER A 405 1.12 6.61 35.34
N SER A 406 1.84 6.91 34.26
CA SER A 406 3.30 6.91 34.12
C SER A 406 4.16 5.96 34.99
N SER A 407 4.91 5.05 34.36
CA SER A 407 6.38 4.91 34.48
C SER A 407 6.90 3.61 33.86
N ARG A 408 8.12 3.68 33.27
CA ARG A 408 9.07 2.60 32.91
C ARG A 408 9.07 2.09 31.46
N HIS A 409 9.66 2.92 30.61
CA HIS A 409 10.63 2.47 29.60
C HIS A 409 11.71 1.58 30.26
N ILE A 410 12.27 0.61 29.50
CA ILE A 410 13.34 -0.34 29.85
C ILE A 410 12.86 -1.64 30.52
N GLN A 411 12.25 -2.55 29.74
CA GLN A 411 12.29 -4.02 29.97
C GLN A 411 12.25 -4.84 28.65
N TYR A 412 12.53 -4.22 27.50
CA TYR A 412 12.15 -4.78 26.18
C TYR A 412 13.15 -5.75 25.51
N TRP A 413 14.30 -6.10 26.09
CA TRP A 413 15.37 -6.76 25.30
C TRP A 413 15.87 -8.12 25.82
N ASP A 414 15.82 -8.39 27.12
CA ASP A 414 16.49 -9.59 27.67
C ASP A 414 15.65 -10.88 27.62
N ALA A 415 14.32 -10.79 27.64
CA ALA A 415 13.43 -11.97 27.56
C ALA A 415 13.38 -12.58 26.14
N PHE A 416 13.56 -11.76 25.11
CA PHE A 416 13.55 -12.16 23.70
C PHE A 416 14.78 -13.01 23.33
N ASN A 417 15.96 -12.67 23.87
CA ASN A 417 17.22 -13.39 23.61
C ASN A 417 17.32 -14.74 24.36
N ALA A 418 16.62 -14.91 25.48
CA ALA A 418 16.67 -16.12 26.29
C ALA A 418 15.85 -17.28 25.66
N ALA A 419 14.68 -17.00 25.09
CA ALA A 419 13.84 -18.02 24.45
C ALA A 419 14.38 -18.47 23.08
N TRP A 420 15.05 -17.57 22.35
CA TRP A 420 15.64 -17.88 21.04
C TRP A 420 16.79 -18.90 21.11
N LYS A 421 17.60 -18.87 22.19
CA LYS A 421 18.68 -19.84 22.45
C LYS A 421 18.20 -21.25 22.84
N GLN A 422 16.97 -21.40 23.33
CA GLN A 422 16.41 -22.72 23.70
C GLN A 422 15.76 -23.46 22.52
N ALA A 423 15.37 -22.78 21.44
CA ALA A 423 14.59 -23.37 20.36
C ALA A 423 15.42 -23.84 19.13
N HIS A 424 16.74 -23.63 19.10
CA HIS A 424 17.57 -23.89 17.91
C HIS A 424 18.80 -24.81 18.14
N VAL A 425 18.68 -25.82 19.02
CA VAL A 425 19.59 -26.98 18.95
C VAL A 425 18.97 -28.03 18.02
N PRO A 426 19.62 -28.40 16.90
CA PRO A 426 19.05 -29.41 16.00
C PRO A 426 19.40 -30.81 16.51
N SER A 427 18.41 -31.69 16.71
CA SER A 427 18.67 -33.13 16.82
C SER A 427 17.88 -33.91 15.78
N LYS A 428 18.65 -34.53 14.86
CA LYS A 428 18.26 -35.70 14.09
C LYS A 428 18.06 -36.88 15.04
N ALA A 429 17.13 -37.76 14.65
CA ALA A 429 16.65 -38.95 15.35
C ALA A 429 17.72 -39.92 15.88
N LEU A 430 17.39 -40.62 16.98
CA LEU A 430 17.30 -42.09 17.16
C LEU A 430 17.09 -42.44 18.67
N PRO A 431 16.75 -43.69 19.07
CA PRO A 431 15.39 -44.22 19.26
C PRO A 431 15.07 -44.59 20.72
N ALA A 432 13.84 -45.05 20.98
CA ALA A 432 13.40 -45.59 22.25
C ALA A 432 14.08 -46.94 22.55
N GLU A 433 14.86 -47.01 23.64
CA GLU A 433 14.89 -48.07 24.67
C GLU A 433 16.16 -47.94 25.54
N ALA A 434 16.07 -48.50 26.75
CA ALA A 434 17.13 -48.78 27.74
C ALA A 434 17.37 -47.75 28.87
N VAL A 435 16.56 -47.98 29.90
CA VAL A 435 16.79 -47.76 31.34
C VAL A 435 18.05 -48.50 31.84
N ALA A 436 18.84 -47.87 32.72
CA ALA A 436 19.48 -48.46 33.93
C ALA A 436 20.52 -47.46 34.48
N VAL A 437 20.21 -46.75 35.58
CA VAL A 437 20.57 -47.09 36.97
C VAL A 437 22.08 -47.03 37.23
N ALA A 438 22.41 -46.16 38.19
CA ALA A 438 23.72 -46.00 38.77
C ALA A 438 24.30 -47.32 39.30
N ALA A 439 25.58 -47.54 39.00
CA ALA A 439 26.51 -48.36 39.77
C ALA A 439 26.02 -49.75 40.21
N SER A 440 26.14 -50.75 39.33
CA SER A 440 26.80 -52.06 39.57
C SER A 440 26.62 -52.98 38.38
#